data_AF-A0A938WZB9-F1
#
_entry.id   AF-A0A938WZB9-F1
#
_cell.length_a   1.000
_cell.length_b   1.000
_cell.length_c   1.000
_cell.angle_alpha   90.00
_cell.angle_beta   90.00
_cell.angle_gamma   90.00
#
_symmetry.space_group_name_H-M   'P 1'
#
loop_
_entity.id
_entity.type
_entity.pdbx_description
1 polymer ?
#
loop_
_entity_poly.entity_id
_entity_poly.type
_entity_poly.pdbx_seq_one_letter_code
_entity_poly.pdbx_strand_id
1 'polypeptide(L)'
;YNDTLQGKAHYLGIIMGGTPTSIEDRRRGVFSYEALRSRLTQGRFAREDMRDMLAPIIRLHPLTYEELPVLIEKLGQIHAGYFGYTSTITDEDLAAFLQIEFGRVGADSHLTPREVIRDFIELLDIAFQNPEMDISNLLRDEGAVT
;
A
#
# COMPACT_ATOMS: atom_id res chain seq x y z
N TYR A 1 17.81 -26.86 -15.34
CA TYR A 1 18.25 -26.62 -13.95
C TYR A 1 19.00 -25.28 -13.94
N ASN A 2 18.29 -24.25 -13.49
CA ASN A 2 18.76 -22.89 -13.17
C ASN A 2 19.13 -21.93 -14.33
N ASP A 3 18.10 -21.38 -15.01
CA ASP A 3 18.24 -20.30 -16.00
C ASP A 3 18.78 -18.98 -15.40
N THR A 4 18.62 -18.79 -14.09
CA THR A 4 19.20 -17.65 -13.36
C THR A 4 20.72 -17.72 -13.22
N LEU A 5 21.31 -18.92 -13.08
CA LEU A 5 22.76 -19.14 -13.01
C LEU A 5 23.44 -19.00 -14.38
N GLN A 6 22.71 -19.26 -15.47
CA GLN A 6 23.20 -19.14 -16.84
C GLN A 6 22.94 -17.76 -17.47
N GLY A 7 22.36 -16.81 -16.73
CA GLY A 7 22.06 -15.46 -17.23
C GLY A 7 20.99 -15.39 -18.32
N LYS A 8 20.15 -16.43 -18.44
CA LYS A 8 19.07 -16.53 -19.44
C LYS A 8 17.70 -16.08 -18.92
N ALA A 9 17.62 -15.77 -17.61
CA ALA A 9 16.40 -15.28 -17.01
C ALA A 9 16.11 -13.85 -17.47
N HIS A 10 15.14 -13.70 -18.37
CA HIS A 10 14.60 -12.41 -18.77
C HIS A 10 13.38 -12.07 -17.90
N TYR A 11 13.13 -10.77 -17.70
CA TYR A 11 11.97 -10.24 -16.95
C TYR A 11 11.94 -10.57 -15.44
N LEU A 12 13.08 -10.89 -14.83
CA LEU A 12 13.17 -11.04 -13.38
C LEU A 12 13.36 -9.68 -12.69
N GLY A 13 12.40 -9.30 -11.84
CA GLY A 13 12.49 -8.17 -10.91
C GLY A 13 12.48 -8.64 -9.47
N ILE A 14 13.24 -7.98 -8.60
CA ILE A 14 13.25 -8.22 -7.14
C ILE A 14 12.95 -6.89 -6.45
N ILE A 15 11.90 -6.87 -5.63
CA ILE A 15 11.57 -5.74 -4.75
C ILE A 15 11.86 -6.18 -3.32
N MET A 16 12.63 -5.38 -2.59
CA MET A 16 12.99 -5.66 -1.19
C MET A 16 12.56 -4.49 -0.30
N GLY A 17 11.86 -4.81 0.79
CA GLY A 17 11.58 -3.88 1.87
C GLY A 17 12.57 -4.04 3.02
N GLY A 18 12.92 -2.95 3.69
CA GLY A 18 13.81 -2.98 4.84
C GLY A 18 13.77 -1.67 5.62
N THR A 19 14.26 -1.69 6.86
CA THR A 19 14.41 -0.46 7.64
C THR A 19 15.54 0.39 7.07
N PRO A 20 15.54 1.72 7.32
CA PRO A 20 16.68 2.57 6.95
C PRO A 20 18.02 2.01 7.45
N THR A 21 18.05 1.42 8.64
CA THR A 21 19.24 0.79 9.22
C THR A 21 19.70 -0.45 8.45
N SER A 22 18.79 -1.33 8.00
CA SER A 22 19.13 -2.49 7.17
C SER A 22 19.78 -2.10 5.83
N ILE A 23 19.48 -0.91 5.32
CA ILE A 23 20.03 -0.41 4.06
C ILE A 23 21.31 0.39 4.28
N GLU A 24 21.27 1.39 5.16
CA GLU A 24 22.28 2.45 5.23
C GLU A 24 23.46 2.14 6.18
N ASP A 25 23.30 1.15 7.07
CA ASP A 25 24.38 0.78 7.99
C ASP A 25 25.61 0.30 7.19
N ARG A 26 26.70 1.07 7.28
CA ARG A 26 27.95 0.81 6.54
C ARG A 26 28.75 -0.38 7.05
N ARG A 27 28.37 -0.97 8.18
CA ARG A 27 29.04 -2.16 8.77
C ARG A 27 28.24 -3.42 8.54
N ARG A 28 26.90 -3.36 8.60
CA ARG A 28 26.02 -4.54 8.59
C ARG A 28 24.86 -4.46 7.61
N GLY A 29 24.57 -3.29 7.06
CA GLY A 29 23.51 -3.07 6.08
C GLY A 29 23.99 -3.28 4.64
N VAL A 30 23.09 -3.10 3.67
CA VAL A 30 23.40 -3.23 2.24
C VAL A 30 24.54 -2.30 1.81
N PHE A 31 24.63 -1.11 2.43
CA PHE A 31 25.67 -0.12 2.15
C PHE A 31 27.05 -0.48 2.70
N SER A 32 27.18 -1.60 3.43
CA SER A 32 28.49 -2.15 3.80
C SER A 32 29.28 -2.64 2.59
N TYR A 33 28.61 -2.98 1.49
CA TYR A 33 29.23 -3.34 0.23
C TYR A 33 29.27 -2.14 -0.73
N GLU A 34 30.47 -1.60 -0.98
CA GLU A 34 30.67 -0.32 -1.66
C GLU A 34 30.11 -0.28 -3.10
N ALA A 35 30.17 -1.39 -3.83
CA ALA A 35 29.63 -1.44 -5.20
C ALA A 35 28.09 -1.40 -5.24
N LEU A 36 27.41 -1.89 -4.19
CA LEU A 36 25.97 -1.70 -4.05
C LEU A 36 25.67 -0.29 -3.55
N ARG A 37 26.41 0.19 -2.53
CA ARG A 37 26.26 1.55 -2.01
C ARG A 37 26.35 2.61 -3.11
N SER A 38 27.38 2.55 -3.96
CA SER A 38 27.58 3.53 -5.05
C SER A 38 26.44 3.55 -6.08
N ARG A 39 25.76 2.42 -6.30
CA ARG A 39 24.60 2.31 -7.20
C ARG A 39 23.28 2.69 -6.54
N LEU A 40 23.15 2.45 -5.24
CA LEU A 40 21.90 2.64 -4.49
C LEU A 40 21.81 4.01 -3.81
N THR A 41 22.94 4.71 -3.63
CA THR A 41 22.94 6.06 -3.04
C THR A 41 22.16 7.01 -3.94
N GLN A 42 21.23 7.79 -3.35
CA GLN A 42 20.46 8.79 -4.09
C GLN A 42 21.37 9.79 -4.80
N GLY A 43 20.95 10.21 -5.99
CA GLY A 43 21.63 11.26 -6.76
C GLY A 43 21.64 12.59 -5.99
N ARG A 44 22.65 13.42 -6.26
CA ARG A 44 22.87 14.71 -5.59
C ARG A 44 21.72 15.73 -5.74
N PHE A 45 20.77 15.44 -6.64
CA PHE A 45 19.65 16.32 -6.98
C PHE A 45 18.34 15.92 -6.31
N ALA A 46 18.28 14.78 -5.63
CA ALA A 46 17.10 14.39 -4.86
C ALA A 46 16.91 15.38 -3.71
N ARG A 47 15.75 16.04 -3.67
CA ARG A 47 15.33 16.94 -2.59
C ARG A 47 14.04 16.39 -1.97
N GLU A 48 13.70 16.79 -0.75
CA GLU A 48 12.51 16.28 -0.04
C GLU A 48 11.19 16.53 -0.81
N ASP A 49 11.14 17.62 -1.60
CA ASP A 49 10.02 18.03 -2.46
C ASP A 49 10.07 17.41 -3.88
N MET A 50 11.24 16.93 -4.32
CA MET A 50 11.43 16.28 -5.62
C MET A 50 11.86 14.82 -5.43
N ARG A 51 10.86 13.97 -5.21
CA ARG A 51 11.05 12.52 -5.02
C ARG A 51 11.26 11.81 -6.35
N ASP A 52 12.43 11.22 -6.51
CA ASP A 52 12.71 10.32 -7.63
C ASP A 52 12.13 8.94 -7.33
N MET A 53 10.93 8.67 -7.86
CA MET A 53 10.25 7.37 -7.74
C MET A 53 10.84 6.29 -8.67
N LEU A 54 11.76 6.67 -9.58
CA LEU A 54 12.50 5.76 -10.44
C LEU A 54 13.88 5.41 -9.87
N ALA A 55 14.21 5.97 -8.69
CA ALA A 55 15.43 5.64 -7.98
C ALA A 55 15.42 4.18 -7.52
N PRO A 56 16.60 3.54 -7.40
CA PRO A 56 16.71 2.17 -6.91
C PRO A 56 16.28 1.99 -5.44
N ILE A 57 16.20 3.09 -4.68
CA ILE A 57 15.65 3.12 -3.32
C ILE A 57 14.49 4.11 -3.30
N ILE A 58 13.30 3.60 -2.95
CA ILE A 58 12.12 4.41 -2.67
C ILE A 58 11.99 4.52 -1.15
N ARG A 59 12.03 5.75 -0.62
CA ARG A 59 11.86 6.02 0.81
C ARG A 59 10.37 6.18 1.14
N LEU A 60 9.84 5.23 1.91
CA LEU A 60 8.47 5.28 2.39
C LEU A 60 8.39 6.13 3.66
N HIS A 61 7.41 7.03 3.69
CA HIS A 61 7.05 7.77 4.90
C HIS A 61 5.84 7.12 5.54
N PRO A 62 5.68 7.21 6.87
CA PRO A 62 4.46 6.77 7.53
C PRO A 62 3.26 7.50 6.92
N LEU A 63 2.18 6.75 6.70
CA LEU A 63 0.93 7.32 6.21
C LEU A 63 0.31 8.19 7.30
N THR A 64 -0.10 9.40 6.92
CA THR A 64 -0.90 10.28 7.76
C THR A 64 -2.38 9.89 7.70
N TYR A 65 -3.17 10.30 8.70
CA TYR A 65 -4.62 10.05 8.68
C TYR A 65 -5.32 10.73 7.49
N GLU A 66 -4.81 11.88 7.05
CA GLU A 66 -5.33 12.62 5.89
C GLU A 66 -5.06 11.90 4.55
N GLU A 67 -4.08 11.00 4.51
CA GLU A 67 -3.73 10.21 3.33
C GLU A 67 -4.49 8.88 3.26
N LEU A 68 -5.23 8.47 4.31
CA LEU A 68 -6.02 7.24 4.31
C LEU A 68 -7.12 7.21 3.23
N PRO A 69 -7.90 8.29 2.97
CA PRO A 69 -8.88 8.30 1.88
C PRO A 69 -8.23 8.04 0.52
N VAL A 70 -7.07 8.64 0.27
CA VAL A 70 -6.31 8.44 -0.97
C VAL A 70 -5.80 7.01 -1.07
N LEU A 71 -5.35 6.43 0.04
CA LEU A 71 -4.91 5.03 0.08
C LEU A 71 -6.04 4.09 -0.36
N ILE A 72 -7.22 4.19 0.24
CA ILE A 72 -8.34 3.29 -0.08
C ILE A 72 -8.89 3.53 -1.49
N GLU A 73 -8.90 4.79 -1.97
CA GLU A 73 -9.24 5.09 -3.37
C GLU A 73 -8.30 4.36 -4.35
N LYS A 74 -6.98 4.43 -4.10
CA LYS A 74 -5.99 3.74 -4.93
C LYS A 74 -6.09 2.23 -4.82
N LEU A 75 -6.40 1.69 -3.64
CA LEU A 75 -6.66 0.26 -3.47
C LEU A 75 -7.87 -0.21 -4.27
N GLY A 76 -8.97 0.56 -4.26
CA GLY A 76 -10.16 0.26 -5.07
C GLY A 76 -9.85 0.26 -6.57
N GLN A 77 -9.06 1.22 -7.04
CA GLN A 77 -8.59 1.27 -8.44
C GLN A 77 -7.69 0.07 -8.80
N ILE A 78 -6.77 -0.33 -7.91
CA ILE A 78 -5.89 -1.49 -8.12
C ILE A 78 -6.72 -2.78 -8.16
N HIS A 79 -7.66 -2.94 -7.23
CA HIS A 79 -8.55 -4.10 -7.15
C HIS A 79 -9.42 -4.23 -8.41
N ALA A 80 -10.07 -3.13 -8.82
CA ALA A 80 -10.84 -3.05 -10.05
C ALA A 80 -10.00 -3.37 -11.29
N GLY A 81 -8.78 -2.82 -11.37
CA GLY A 81 -7.84 -3.10 -12.45
C GLY A 81 -7.37 -4.56 -12.49
N TYR A 82 -7.18 -5.20 -11.34
CA TYR A 82 -6.75 -6.59 -11.22
C TYR A 82 -7.84 -7.58 -11.64
N PHE A 83 -9.10 -7.33 -11.22
CA PHE A 83 -10.24 -8.19 -11.54
C PHE A 83 -10.99 -7.80 -12.81
N GLY A 84 -10.66 -6.65 -13.42
CA GLY A 84 -11.20 -6.21 -14.70
C GLY A 84 -12.63 -5.69 -14.67
N TYR A 85 -13.10 -5.17 -13.53
CA TYR A 85 -14.44 -4.55 -13.41
C TYR A 85 -14.34 -3.03 -13.26
N THR A 86 -15.46 -2.32 -13.46
CA THR A 86 -15.52 -0.87 -13.21
C THR A 86 -15.89 -0.64 -11.75
N SER A 87 -15.04 0.09 -11.01
CA SER A 87 -15.34 0.44 -9.63
C SER A 87 -16.67 1.21 -9.53
N THR A 88 -17.59 0.71 -8.72
CA THR A 88 -18.88 1.34 -8.41
C THR A 88 -18.84 2.16 -7.12
N ILE A 89 -17.72 2.12 -6.39
CA ILE A 89 -17.53 2.82 -5.11
C ILE A 89 -17.40 4.32 -5.37
N THR A 90 -18.18 5.09 -4.61
CA THR A 90 -18.16 6.55 -4.64
C THR A 90 -17.27 7.13 -3.53
N ASP A 91 -16.91 8.40 -3.65
CA ASP A 91 -16.16 9.10 -2.59
C ASP A 91 -16.94 9.15 -1.26
N GLU A 92 -18.27 9.14 -1.32
CA GLU A 92 -19.15 9.08 -0.14
C GLU A 92 -19.03 7.72 0.58
N ASP A 93 -18.95 6.62 -0.16
CA ASP A 93 -18.77 5.28 0.40
C ASP A 93 -17.39 5.14 1.05
N LEU A 94 -16.33 5.69 0.43
CA LEU A 94 -14.98 5.71 1.00
C LEU A 94 -14.93 6.49 2.32
N ALA A 95 -15.59 7.65 2.37
CA ALA A 95 -15.69 8.46 3.58
C ALA A 95 -16.49 7.75 4.68
N ALA A 96 -17.62 7.11 4.32
CA ALA A 96 -18.45 6.34 5.25
C ALA A 96 -17.68 5.15 5.84
N PHE A 97 -16.96 4.40 5.01
CA PHE A 97 -16.10 3.30 5.45
C PHE A 97 -15.08 3.76 6.50
N LEU A 98 -14.34 4.83 6.22
CA LEU A 98 -13.36 5.35 7.19
C LEU A 98 -14.02 5.83 8.49
N GLN A 99 -15.19 6.47 8.42
CA GLN A 99 -15.91 6.88 9.63
C GLN A 99 -16.29 5.70 10.52
N ILE A 100 -16.74 4.59 9.91
CA ILE A 100 -17.07 3.34 10.63
C ILE A 100 -15.82 2.76 11.27
N GLU A 101 -14.72 2.66 10.52
CA GLU A 101 -13.44 2.15 11.01
C GLU A 101 -12.87 2.99 12.17
N PHE A 102 -12.96 4.33 12.08
CA PHE A 102 -12.56 5.20 13.17
C PHE A 102 -13.47 5.10 14.40
N GLY A 103 -14.78 4.86 14.19
CA GLY A 103 -15.76 4.73 15.27
C GLY A 103 -15.63 3.42 16.05
N ARG A 104 -15.38 2.31 15.35
CA ARG A 104 -15.23 0.96 15.92
C ARG A 104 -14.05 0.86 16.89
N VAL A 105 -12.99 1.61 16.61
CA VAL A 105 -11.71 1.54 17.34
C VAL A 105 -11.71 2.40 18.62
N GLY A 106 -12.85 3.06 18.92
CA GLY A 106 -13.08 3.89 20.11
C GLY A 106 -13.14 3.14 21.45
N ALA A 107 -12.07 2.42 21.81
CA ALA A 107 -11.63 2.11 23.17
C ALA A 107 -10.20 1.52 23.09
N ASP A 108 -9.18 2.37 23.29
CA ASP A 108 -7.77 2.03 23.53
C ASP A 108 -6.87 1.52 22.37
N SER A 109 -7.26 1.56 21.09
CA SER A 109 -6.37 1.12 20.00
C SER A 109 -6.04 2.20 18.97
N HIS A 110 -4.78 2.27 18.50
CA HIS A 110 -4.40 3.06 17.34
C HIS A 110 -4.84 2.31 16.08
N LEU A 111 -5.85 2.80 15.34
CA LEU A 111 -6.21 2.26 14.02
C LEU A 111 -4.95 2.19 13.16
N THR A 112 -4.54 0.98 12.76
CA THR A 112 -3.34 0.81 11.96
C THR A 112 -3.70 0.82 10.47
N PRO A 113 -2.86 1.39 9.58
CA PRO A 113 -3.08 1.29 8.15
C PRO A 113 -3.27 -0.16 7.66
N ARG A 114 -2.70 -1.15 8.35
CA ARG A 114 -2.85 -2.57 8.03
C ARG A 114 -4.30 -3.05 8.18
N GLU A 115 -4.98 -2.66 9.26
CA GLU A 115 -6.37 -3.05 9.52
C GLU A 115 -7.29 -2.42 8.48
N VAL A 116 -7.15 -1.11 8.24
CA VAL A 116 -7.91 -0.39 7.19
C VAL A 116 -7.75 -1.06 5.83
N ILE A 117 -6.53 -1.43 5.44
CA ILE A 117 -6.29 -2.12 4.16
C ILE A 117 -7.00 -3.46 4.11
N ARG A 118 -6.90 -4.27 5.17
CA ARG A 118 -7.53 -5.59 5.23
C ARG A 118 -9.04 -5.46 5.08
N ASP A 119 -9.67 -4.66 5.92
CA ASP A 119 -11.12 -4.58 6.01
C ASP A 119 -11.71 -3.98 4.74
N PHE A 120 -10.98 -3.04 4.11
CA PHE A 120 -11.38 -2.48 2.82
C PHE A 120 -11.26 -3.49 1.67
N ILE A 121 -10.22 -4.33 1.63
CA ILE A 121 -10.12 -5.40 0.62
C ILE A 121 -11.23 -6.45 0.84
N GLU A 122 -11.53 -6.80 2.09
CA GLU A 122 -12.63 -7.73 2.41
C GLU A 122 -13.99 -7.16 1.91
N LEU A 123 -14.23 -5.87 2.10
CA LEU A 123 -15.41 -5.17 1.55
C LEU A 123 -15.47 -5.28 0.02
N LEU A 124 -14.34 -5.03 -0.66
CA LEU A 124 -14.23 -5.10 -2.12
C LEU A 124 -14.47 -6.51 -2.65
N ASP A 125 -13.90 -7.52 -2.00
CA ASP A 125 -14.05 -8.94 -2.36
C ASP A 125 -15.52 -9.38 -2.24
N ILE A 126 -16.21 -8.95 -1.18
CA ILE A 126 -17.64 -9.25 -0.97
C ILE A 126 -18.50 -8.56 -2.03
N ALA A 127 -18.26 -7.27 -2.29
CA ALA A 127 -18.99 -6.51 -3.30
C ALA A 127 -18.78 -7.10 -4.71
N PHE A 128 -17.56 -7.52 -5.02
CA PHE A 128 -17.24 -8.16 -6.30
C PHE A 128 -17.96 -9.50 -6.48
N GLN A 129 -18.09 -10.29 -5.42
CA GLN A 129 -18.79 -11.58 -5.46
C GLN A 129 -20.33 -11.44 -5.50
N ASN A 130 -20.87 -10.28 -5.10
CA ASN A 130 -22.31 -10.04 -5.00
C ASN A 130 -22.72 -8.78 -5.78
N PRO A 131 -22.83 -8.83 -7.13
CA PRO A 131 -23.09 -7.65 -7.95
C PRO A 131 -24.46 -6.98 -7.72
N GLU A 132 -25.41 -7.71 -7.14
CA GLU A 132 -26.75 -7.20 -6.79
C GLU A 132 -26.76 -6.47 -5.43
N MET A 133 -25.68 -6.56 -4.67
CA MET A 133 -25.55 -5.93 -3.36
C MET A 133 -25.17 -4.46 -3.52
N ASP A 134 -25.89 -3.60 -2.79
CA ASP A 134 -25.57 -2.19 -2.67
C ASP A 134 -24.57 -1.99 -1.52
N ILE A 135 -23.35 -1.55 -1.85
CA ILE A 135 -22.25 -1.32 -0.91
C ILE A 135 -22.68 -0.34 0.20
N SER A 136 -23.46 0.68 -0.16
CA SER A 136 -23.91 1.67 0.82
C SER A 136 -24.84 1.05 1.88
N ASN A 137 -25.58 -0.01 1.56
CA ASN A 137 -26.40 -0.73 2.55
C ASN A 137 -25.54 -1.60 3.46
N LEU A 138 -24.51 -2.26 2.94
CA LEU A 138 -23.57 -3.05 3.74
C LEU A 138 -22.82 -2.17 4.76
N LEU A 139 -22.35 -1.00 4.33
CA LEU A 139 -21.72 -0.01 5.21
C LEU A 139 -22.69 0.52 6.28
N ARG A 140 -23.96 0.75 5.93
CA ARG A 140 -24.98 1.17 6.89
C ARG A 140 -25.28 0.10 7.93
N ASP A 141 -25.36 -1.16 7.53
CA ASP A 141 -25.63 -2.27 8.45
C ASP A 141 -24.50 -2.43 9.47
N GLU A 142 -23.23 -2.28 9.07
CA GLU A 142 -22.10 -2.29 10.02
C GLU A 142 -22.04 -1.03 10.89
N GLY A 143 -22.27 0.16 10.29
CA GLY A 143 -22.28 1.42 11.02
C GLY A 143 -23.44 1.57 12.02
N ALA A 144 -24.56 0.88 11.78
CA ALA A 144 -25.74 0.89 12.66
C ALA A 144 -25.63 -0.05 13.87
N VAL A 145 -24.62 -0.93 13.92
CA VAL A 145 -24.40 -1.89 15.02
C VAL A 145 -23.62 -1.26 16.19
N THR A 146 -23.39 0.05 16.19
CA THR A 146 -22.67 0.78 17.25
C THR A 146 -23.59 1.65 18.11
#